data_AF-A0A9W3YKG2-F1
#
_entry.id   AF-A0A9W3YKG2-F1
#
_cell.length_a   1.000
_cell.length_b   1.000
_cell.length_c   1.000
_cell.angle_alpha   90.00
_cell.angle_beta   90.00
_cell.angle_gamma   90.00
#
_symmetry.space_group_name_H-M   'P 1'
#
loop_
_entity.id
_entity.type
_entity.pdbx_description
1 polymer ?
#
loop_
_entity_poly.entity_id
_entity_poly.type
_entity_poly.pdbx_seq_one_letter_code
_entity_poly.pdbx_strand_id
1 'polypeptide(L)'
;MFFSYITQGGVKLKKIRLTAIQMQSNQFGWAGIQYSNDDRQAIVYTKNSGQNWIVVNPLNAIFLSIYPVDINSAWVYGLTKKANNELVPTLFYTNNKGETWNEILIPVTADWEKTIEVTINLHTDNTNSIWVIISRQITSNTFEHNFYATQNRGQSWTTSKKINFSSPIR
;
A
#
# COMPACT_ATOMS: atom_id res chain seq x y z
N MET A 1 20.17 9.68 -17.85
CA MET A 1 20.16 8.87 -16.61
C MET A 1 20.26 7.41 -17.03
N PHE A 2 21.39 6.74 -16.75
CA PHE A 2 21.61 5.34 -17.15
C PHE A 2 21.08 4.40 -16.07
N PHE A 3 20.02 3.63 -16.37
CA PHE A 3 19.55 2.57 -15.47
C PHE A 3 20.46 1.35 -15.60
N SER A 4 21.10 0.94 -14.50
CA SER A 4 21.99 -0.22 -14.48
C SER A 4 21.21 -1.51 -14.21
N TYR A 5 21.37 -2.48 -15.10
CA TYR A 5 20.89 -3.86 -14.92
C TYR A 5 21.96 -4.69 -14.21
N ILE A 6 21.57 -5.75 -13.51
CA ILE A 6 22.50 -6.79 -13.07
C ILE A 6 22.34 -7.96 -14.04
N THR A 7 23.44 -8.54 -14.50
CA THR A 7 23.42 -9.75 -15.34
C THR A 7 23.81 -10.96 -14.52
N GLN A 8 22.97 -12.00 -14.52
CA GLN A 8 23.31 -13.32 -13.98
C GLN A 8 23.07 -14.35 -15.09
N GLY A 9 24.10 -15.08 -15.49
CA GLY A 9 24.01 -16.06 -16.58
C GLY A 9 23.52 -15.49 -17.92
N GLY A 10 23.83 -14.23 -18.23
CA GLY A 10 23.39 -13.57 -19.48
C GLY A 10 21.97 -12.98 -19.45
N VAL A 11 21.21 -13.18 -18.38
CA VAL A 11 19.86 -12.61 -18.22
C VAL A 11 19.95 -11.23 -17.56
N LYS A 12 19.33 -10.23 -18.18
CA LYS A 12 19.18 -8.89 -17.58
C LYS A 12 18.13 -8.94 -16.47
N LEU A 13 18.57 -8.72 -15.24
CA LEU A 13 17.71 -8.60 -14.07
C LEU A 13 17.34 -7.14 -13.83
N LYS A 14 16.06 -6.89 -13.54
CA LYS A 14 15.58 -5.58 -13.06
C LYS A 14 16.04 -5.42 -11.61
N LYS A 15 16.56 -4.25 -11.23
CA LYS A 15 16.81 -3.98 -9.82
C LYS A 15 15.47 -3.81 -9.11
N ILE A 16 15.43 -4.24 -7.87
CA ILE A 16 14.23 -4.21 -7.04
C ILE A 16 14.51 -3.28 -5.87
N ARG A 17 13.59 -2.35 -5.63
CA ARG A 17 13.54 -1.55 -4.41
C ARG A 17 12.43 -2.09 -3.53
N LEU A 18 12.73 -2.36 -2.26
CA LEU A 18 11.70 -2.66 -1.25
C LEU A 18 11.03 -1.36 -0.82
N THR A 19 9.69 -1.36 -0.80
CA THR A 19 8.88 -0.22 -0.35
C THR A 19 8.30 -0.44 1.04
N ALA A 20 8.03 -1.71 1.40
CA ALA A 20 7.59 -2.11 2.72
C ALA A 20 7.91 -3.59 2.96
N ILE A 21 8.07 -3.99 4.21
CA ILE A 21 8.06 -5.38 4.65
C ILE A 21 7.28 -5.48 5.96
N GLN A 22 6.42 -6.48 6.05
CA GLN A 22 5.62 -6.78 7.23
C GLN A 22 5.64 -8.29 7.45
N MET A 23 6.38 -8.73 8.46
CA MET A 23 6.43 -10.13 8.88
C MET A 23 5.44 -10.32 10.03
N GLN A 24 4.50 -11.25 9.86
CA GLN A 24 3.50 -11.55 10.88
C GLN A 24 3.93 -12.74 11.76
N SER A 25 4.88 -13.55 11.29
CA SER A 25 5.63 -14.50 12.12
C SER A 25 7.06 -14.67 11.60
N ASN A 26 7.81 -15.58 12.22
CA ASN A 26 9.12 -15.99 11.70
C ASN A 26 9.04 -16.72 10.35
N GLN A 27 7.86 -17.18 9.90
CA GLN A 27 7.69 -17.93 8.65
C GLN A 27 6.99 -17.14 7.56
N PHE A 28 5.97 -16.36 7.88
CA PHE A 28 5.12 -15.72 6.88
C PHE A 28 5.11 -14.20 6.98
N GLY A 29 5.03 -13.57 5.81
CA GLY A 29 5.04 -12.13 5.69
C GLY A 29 4.81 -11.66 4.27
N TRP A 30 4.69 -10.34 4.16
CA TRP A 30 4.36 -9.66 2.93
C TRP A 30 5.35 -8.51 2.72
N ALA A 31 5.62 -8.18 1.45
CA ALA A 31 6.43 -7.03 1.11
C ALA A 31 5.89 -6.32 -0.12
N GLY A 32 6.10 -5.01 -0.16
CA GLY A 32 5.96 -4.19 -1.36
C GLY A 32 7.31 -4.07 -2.06
N ILE A 33 7.31 -4.25 -3.37
CA ILE A 33 8.49 -4.07 -4.23
C ILE A 33 8.18 -3.12 -5.37
N GLN A 34 9.19 -2.38 -5.82
CA GLN A 34 9.17 -1.53 -7.00
C GLN A 34 10.30 -1.96 -7.95
N TYR A 35 9.98 -2.16 -9.22
CA TYR A 35 11.00 -2.43 -10.23
C TYR A 35 11.68 -1.11 -10.62
N SER A 36 13.00 -1.10 -10.75
CA SER A 36 13.79 0.14 -10.93
C SER A 36 13.63 0.83 -12.29
N ASN A 37 12.97 0.19 -13.27
CA ASN A 37 13.04 0.57 -14.69
C ASN A 37 11.66 0.77 -15.34
N ASP A 38 10.59 0.39 -14.64
CA ASP A 38 9.22 0.70 -15.00
C ASP A 38 8.48 0.87 -13.68
N ASP A 39 7.55 1.81 -13.59
CA ASP A 39 6.82 2.12 -12.36
C ASP A 39 5.91 0.97 -11.86
N ARG A 40 6.14 -0.26 -12.35
CA ARG A 40 5.47 -1.45 -11.87
C ARG A 40 5.93 -1.72 -10.44
N GLN A 41 4.92 -1.94 -9.62
CA GLN A 41 5.08 -2.35 -8.24
C GLN A 41 4.46 -3.73 -8.09
N ALA A 42 4.90 -4.46 -7.09
CA ALA A 42 4.29 -5.72 -6.74
C ALA A 42 4.22 -5.91 -5.24
N ILE A 43 3.23 -6.68 -4.85
CA ILE A 43 3.07 -7.23 -3.52
C ILE A 43 3.55 -8.66 -3.63
N VAL A 44 4.45 -9.02 -2.72
CA VAL A 44 4.98 -10.37 -2.63
C VAL A 44 4.66 -10.99 -1.28
N TYR A 45 4.45 -12.30 -1.29
CA TYR A 45 4.15 -13.11 -0.11
C TYR A 45 5.21 -14.18 0.10
N THR A 46 5.63 -14.39 1.34
CA THR A 46 6.48 -15.51 1.74
C THR A 46 5.77 -16.39 2.77
N LYS A 47 6.06 -17.69 2.72
CA LYS A 47 5.64 -18.70 3.70
C LYS A 47 6.81 -19.44 4.36
N ASN A 48 8.04 -19.04 4.04
CA ASN A 48 9.26 -19.74 4.43
C ASN A 48 10.38 -18.78 4.83
N SER A 49 10.05 -17.84 5.72
CA SER A 49 11.01 -16.92 6.35
C SER A 49 11.76 -16.04 5.35
N GLY A 50 11.11 -15.72 4.23
CA GLY A 50 11.70 -14.88 3.18
C GLY A 50 12.69 -15.60 2.26
N GLN A 51 12.82 -16.93 2.34
CA GLN A 51 13.65 -17.69 1.41
C GLN A 51 13.10 -17.61 -0.02
N ASN A 52 11.77 -17.70 -0.18
CA ASN A 52 11.07 -17.54 -1.45
C ASN A 52 9.90 -16.57 -1.32
N TRP A 53 9.62 -15.85 -2.41
CA TRP A 53 8.57 -14.85 -2.51
C TRP A 53 7.77 -15.04 -3.80
N ILE A 54 6.44 -14.99 -3.71
CA ILE A 54 5.54 -15.07 -4.86
C ILE A 54 4.80 -13.75 -5.05
N VAL A 55 4.59 -13.35 -6.30
CA VAL A 55 3.84 -12.13 -6.66
C VAL A 55 2.34 -12.39 -6.53
N VAL A 56 1.63 -11.50 -5.82
CA VAL A 56 0.22 -11.67 -5.43
C VAL A 56 -0.55 -10.34 -5.58
N ASN A 57 -0.31 -9.64 -6.68
CA ASN A 57 -0.83 -8.29 -6.91
C ASN A 57 -2.36 -8.25 -7.12
N PRO A 58 -3.05 -7.22 -6.59
CA PRO A 58 -4.27 -6.72 -7.21
C PRO A 58 -4.01 -6.29 -8.66
N LEU A 59 -5.01 -6.42 -9.54
CA LEU A 59 -4.88 -5.98 -10.93
C LEU A 59 -4.97 -4.44 -11.04
N ASN A 60 -4.29 -3.86 -12.03
CA ASN A 60 -4.46 -2.46 -12.46
C ASN A 60 -4.28 -1.37 -11.40
N ALA A 61 -3.37 -1.55 -10.43
CA ALA A 61 -3.15 -0.58 -9.37
C ALA A 61 -1.67 -0.28 -9.07
N ILE A 62 -1.43 0.88 -8.44
CA ILE A 62 -0.17 1.27 -7.79
C ILE A 62 -0.34 1.06 -6.29
N PHE A 63 0.62 0.46 -5.58
CA PHE A 63 0.50 0.13 -4.15
C PHE A 63 1.39 1.01 -3.28
N LEU A 64 0.81 1.67 -2.29
CA LEU A 64 1.56 2.58 -1.43
C LEU A 64 1.80 2.02 -0.02
N SER A 65 0.90 1.16 0.48
CA SER A 65 1.03 0.58 1.81
C SER A 65 0.31 -0.76 1.92
N ILE A 66 0.80 -1.63 2.80
CA ILE A 66 0.26 -2.96 3.07
C ILE A 66 0.23 -3.21 4.57
N TYR A 67 -0.83 -3.87 5.03
CA TYR A 67 -1.00 -4.31 6.40
C TYR A 67 -1.53 -5.76 6.43
N PRO A 68 -0.67 -6.75 6.76
CA PRO A 68 -1.11 -8.12 6.98
C PRO A 68 -2.03 -8.22 8.20
N VAL A 69 -3.06 -9.06 8.11
CA VAL A 69 -3.95 -9.35 9.25
C VAL A 69 -3.62 -10.72 9.84
N ASP A 70 -3.50 -11.72 8.96
CA ASP A 70 -3.16 -13.10 9.30
C ASP A 70 -2.43 -13.77 8.12
N ILE A 71 -2.27 -15.10 8.17
CA ILE A 71 -1.58 -15.86 7.11
C ILE A 71 -2.30 -15.81 5.75
N ASN A 72 -3.61 -15.63 5.74
CA ASN A 72 -4.44 -15.59 4.55
C ASN A 72 -4.86 -14.17 4.17
N SER A 73 -4.96 -13.27 5.14
CA SER A 73 -5.62 -11.98 4.97
C SER A 73 -4.67 -10.80 5.03
N ALA A 74 -4.87 -9.83 4.14
CA ALA A 74 -4.12 -8.58 4.14
C ALA A 74 -4.96 -7.44 3.57
N TRP A 75 -4.67 -6.23 4.05
CA TRP A 75 -5.15 -4.98 3.48
C TRP A 75 -4.03 -4.26 2.75
N VAL A 76 -4.39 -3.61 1.66
CA VAL A 76 -3.47 -2.82 0.85
C VAL A 76 -4.15 -1.50 0.52
N TYR A 77 -3.40 -0.42 0.59
CA TYR A 77 -3.80 0.84 -0.01
C TYR A 77 -3.07 1.01 -1.33
N GLY A 78 -3.82 1.42 -2.35
CA GLY A 78 -3.27 1.79 -3.63
C GLY A 78 -4.12 2.79 -4.40
N LEU A 79 -3.70 3.01 -5.64
CA LEU A 79 -4.40 3.82 -6.63
C LEU A 79 -4.78 2.91 -7.80
N THR A 80 -6.08 2.66 -7.99
CA THR A 80 -6.58 1.95 -9.17
C THR A 80 -6.44 2.88 -10.38
N LYS A 81 -5.83 2.38 -11.45
CA LYS A 81 -5.71 3.07 -12.74
C LYS A 81 -6.98 2.84 -13.56
N LYS A 82 -7.75 3.89 -13.81
CA LYS A 82 -8.91 3.86 -14.71
C LYS A 82 -8.47 4.04 -16.16
N ALA A 83 -9.37 3.72 -17.11
CA ALA A 83 -9.08 3.77 -18.55
C ALA A 83 -8.69 5.17 -19.07
N ASN A 84 -9.16 6.23 -18.39
CA ASN A 84 -8.82 7.63 -18.64
C ASN A 84 -7.51 8.07 -17.96
N ASN A 85 -6.71 7.15 -17.44
CA ASN A 85 -5.52 7.39 -16.61
C ASN A 85 -5.80 8.09 -15.26
N GLU A 86 -7.06 8.19 -14.83
CA GLU A 86 -7.38 8.66 -13.48
C GLU A 86 -6.89 7.66 -12.43
N LEU A 87 -6.28 8.19 -11.37
CA LEU A 87 -5.85 7.43 -10.20
C LEU A 87 -6.92 7.53 -9.11
N VAL A 88 -7.46 6.39 -8.70
CA VAL A 88 -8.54 6.33 -7.72
C VAL A 88 -8.06 5.64 -6.43
N PRO A 89 -7.98 6.37 -5.30
CA PRO A 89 -7.70 5.79 -3.99
C PRO A 89 -8.60 4.61 -3.65
N THR A 90 -7.98 3.46 -3.46
CA THR A 90 -8.67 2.18 -3.30
C THR A 90 -7.96 1.36 -2.22
N LEU A 91 -8.75 0.81 -1.30
CA LEU A 91 -8.32 -0.29 -0.46
C LEU A 91 -8.56 -1.61 -1.18
N PHE A 92 -7.60 -2.51 -1.08
CA PHE A 92 -7.72 -3.88 -1.54
C PHE A 92 -7.66 -4.82 -0.34
N TYR A 93 -8.58 -5.77 -0.29
CA TYR A 93 -8.60 -6.81 0.74
C TYR A 93 -8.56 -8.20 0.14
N THR A 94 -7.64 -9.02 0.64
CA THR A 94 -7.59 -10.46 0.35
C THR A 94 -7.83 -11.25 1.63
N ASN A 95 -8.38 -12.45 1.49
CA ASN A 95 -8.50 -13.47 2.53
C ASN A 95 -7.98 -14.84 2.06
N ASN A 96 -7.25 -14.87 0.94
CA ASN A 96 -6.72 -16.06 0.31
C ASN A 96 -5.30 -15.83 -0.24
N LYS A 97 -4.43 -15.22 0.57
CA LYS A 97 -3.00 -15.02 0.27
C LYS A 97 -2.76 -14.22 -1.01
N GLY A 98 -3.71 -13.36 -1.38
CA GLY A 98 -3.63 -12.52 -2.56
C GLY A 98 -3.87 -13.26 -3.87
N GLU A 99 -4.45 -14.47 -3.83
CA GLU A 99 -5.01 -15.13 -5.03
C GLU A 99 -6.14 -14.28 -5.65
N THR A 100 -6.96 -13.65 -4.80
CA THR A 100 -7.97 -12.68 -5.21
C THR A 100 -8.02 -11.47 -4.27
N TRP A 101 -8.46 -10.34 -4.81
CA TRP A 101 -8.57 -9.07 -4.09
C TRP A 101 -9.93 -8.42 -4.31
N ASN A 102 -10.53 -7.93 -3.22
CA ASN A 102 -11.75 -7.12 -3.25
C ASN A 102 -11.36 -5.65 -3.25
N GLU A 103 -11.91 -4.87 -4.19
CA GLU A 103 -11.70 -3.42 -4.27
C GLU A 103 -12.73 -2.66 -3.44
N ILE A 104 -12.27 -1.72 -2.62
CA ILE A 104 -13.09 -0.89 -1.74
C ILE A 104 -12.67 0.57 -1.96
N LEU A 105 -13.59 1.37 -2.50
CA LEU A 105 -13.32 2.79 -2.73
C LEU A 105 -13.32 3.56 -1.41
N ILE A 106 -12.28 4.38 -1.23
CA ILE A 106 -12.19 5.29 -0.09
C ILE A 106 -12.91 6.58 -0.49
N PRO A 107 -13.77 7.17 0.38
CA PRO A 107 -14.49 8.41 0.08
C PRO A 107 -13.57 9.64 0.21
N VAL A 108 -12.47 9.63 -0.53
CA VAL A 108 -11.55 10.77 -0.63
C VAL A 108 -12.24 11.91 -1.34
N THR A 109 -11.86 13.14 -0.98
CA THR A 109 -12.49 14.35 -1.55
C THR A 109 -11.46 15.36 -2.02
N ALA A 110 -10.22 15.30 -1.54
CA ALA A 110 -9.18 16.21 -1.95
C ALA A 110 -8.32 15.59 -3.06
N ASP A 111 -7.99 16.38 -4.09
CA ASP A 111 -7.22 15.88 -5.24
C ASP A 111 -5.81 15.43 -4.85
N TRP A 112 -5.24 16.01 -3.81
CA TRP A 112 -3.92 15.62 -3.32
C TRP A 112 -3.89 14.19 -2.76
N GLU A 113 -5.04 13.61 -2.41
CA GLU A 113 -5.15 12.22 -1.93
C GLU A 113 -5.07 11.20 -3.07
N LYS A 114 -5.19 11.66 -4.31
CA LYS A 114 -5.24 10.83 -5.54
C LYS A 114 -3.87 10.72 -6.22
N THR A 115 -2.78 10.98 -5.51
CA THR A 115 -1.41 10.98 -6.07
C THR A 115 -0.53 9.91 -5.42
N ILE A 116 0.59 9.60 -6.05
CA ILE A 116 1.60 8.66 -5.52
C ILE A 116 2.53 9.29 -4.47
N GLU A 117 2.41 10.61 -4.23
CA GLU A 117 3.31 11.38 -3.36
C GLU A 117 2.85 11.39 -1.90
N VAL A 118 1.67 10.81 -1.62
CA VAL A 118 1.13 10.71 -0.27
C VAL A 118 1.82 9.61 0.54
N THR A 119 1.93 9.84 1.84
CA THR A 119 2.30 8.81 2.81
C THR A 119 1.04 8.17 3.35
N ILE A 120 1.01 6.83 3.36
CA ILE A 120 -0.12 6.05 3.84
C ILE A 120 0.26 5.25 5.06
N ASN A 121 -0.44 5.48 6.16
CA ASN A 121 -0.39 4.64 7.35
C ASN A 121 -1.68 3.83 7.44
N LEU A 122 -1.53 2.52 7.56
CA LEU A 122 -2.63 1.58 7.73
C LEU A 122 -2.54 0.96 9.11
N HIS A 123 -3.70 0.67 9.69
CA HIS A 123 -3.80 -0.16 10.87
C HIS A 123 -5.08 -0.98 10.79
N THR A 124 -5.03 -2.21 11.29
CA THR A 124 -6.21 -3.00 11.56
C THR A 124 -5.98 -3.95 12.73
N ASP A 125 -7.07 -4.27 13.42
CA ASP A 125 -7.18 -5.26 14.49
C ASP A 125 -7.92 -6.52 14.04
N ASN A 126 -8.63 -6.52 12.90
CA ASN A 126 -9.45 -7.63 12.42
C ASN A 126 -9.72 -7.57 10.89
N THR A 127 -10.42 -8.56 10.35
CA THR A 127 -10.65 -8.66 8.89
C THR A 127 -11.75 -7.74 8.33
N ASN A 128 -12.48 -7.03 9.17
CA ASN A 128 -13.59 -6.14 8.79
C ASN A 128 -13.27 -4.65 8.98
N SER A 129 -12.38 -4.34 9.91
CA SER A 129 -11.99 -2.97 10.24
C SER A 129 -10.68 -2.57 9.58
N ILE A 130 -10.54 -1.29 9.24
CA ILE A 130 -9.27 -0.70 8.86
C ILE A 130 -9.30 0.81 9.10
N TRP A 131 -8.18 1.32 9.58
CA TRP A 131 -7.89 2.74 9.78
C TRP A 131 -6.81 3.16 8.82
N VAL A 132 -7.04 4.28 8.15
CA VAL A 132 -6.18 4.83 7.11
C VAL A 132 -5.90 6.29 7.44
N ILE A 133 -4.62 6.64 7.54
CA ILE A 133 -4.18 8.03 7.52
C ILE A 133 -3.47 8.27 6.19
N ILE A 134 -4.02 9.20 5.41
CA ILE A 134 -3.41 9.73 4.18
C ILE A 134 -2.77 11.06 4.55
N SER A 135 -1.47 11.20 4.30
CA SER A 135 -0.71 12.40 4.63
C SER A 135 0.01 12.95 3.40
N ARG A 136 0.15 14.27 3.34
CA ARG A 136 1.09 14.93 2.43
C ARG A 136 1.97 15.90 3.18
N GLN A 137 3.16 16.11 2.66
CA GLN A 137 4.02 17.21 3.07
C GLN A 137 3.67 18.45 2.25
N ILE A 138 3.41 19.58 2.91
CA ILE A 138 3.16 20.87 2.25
C ILE A 138 4.46 21.69 2.20
N THR A 139 5.18 21.75 3.32
CA THR A 139 6.50 22.38 3.45
C THR A 139 7.43 21.47 4.26
N SER A 140 8.69 21.86 4.47
CA SER A 140 9.65 21.06 5.25
C SER A 140 9.11 20.61 6.62
N ASN A 141 8.29 21.44 7.27
CA ASN A 141 7.78 21.21 8.62
C ASN A 141 6.25 21.22 8.73
N THR A 142 5.53 21.26 7.61
CA THR A 142 4.06 21.30 7.61
C THR A 142 3.50 20.11 6.85
N PHE A 143 2.63 19.37 7.52
CA PHE A 143 1.96 18.20 6.99
C PHE A 143 0.46 18.40 7.06
N GLU A 144 -0.27 17.81 6.11
CA GLU A 144 -1.72 17.70 6.15
C GLU A 144 -2.10 16.23 6.22
N HIS A 145 -3.07 15.92 7.08
CA HIS A 145 -3.52 14.56 7.35
C HIS A 145 -5.03 14.46 7.22
N ASN A 146 -5.49 13.43 6.51
CA ASN A 146 -6.88 13.01 6.50
C ASN A 146 -6.96 11.57 7.00
N PHE A 147 -7.99 11.29 7.78
CA PHE A 147 -8.25 9.99 8.36
C PHE A 147 -9.55 9.42 7.82
N TYR A 148 -9.52 8.11 7.62
CA TYR A 148 -10.64 7.30 7.21
C TYR A 148 -10.64 6.03 8.02
N ALA A 149 -11.81 5.62 8.49
CA ALA A 149 -11.98 4.33 9.13
C ALA A 149 -13.26 3.68 8.66
N THR A 150 -13.21 2.37 8.49
CA THR A 150 -14.39 1.53 8.32
C THR A 150 -14.28 0.36 9.28
N GLN A 151 -15.44 -0.15 9.72
CA GLN A 151 -15.55 -1.33 10.58
C GLN A 151 -16.37 -2.44 9.90
N ASN A 152 -16.75 -2.23 8.64
CA ASN A 152 -17.63 -3.09 7.85
C ASN A 152 -17.18 -3.14 6.39
N ARG A 153 -15.88 -3.29 6.15
CA ARG A 153 -15.26 -3.44 4.82
C ARG A 153 -15.69 -2.37 3.81
N GLY A 154 -15.79 -1.13 4.27
CA GLY A 154 -16.08 0.04 3.43
C GLY A 154 -17.55 0.27 3.12
N GLN A 155 -18.48 -0.47 3.74
CA GLN A 155 -19.92 -0.17 3.62
C GLN A 155 -20.28 1.19 4.23
N SER A 156 -19.61 1.58 5.32
CA SER A 156 -19.71 2.91 5.91
C SER A 156 -18.35 3.40 6.41
N TRP A 157 -18.20 4.73 6.48
CA TRP A 157 -16.94 5.39 6.79
C TRP A 157 -17.07 6.47 7.87
N THR A 158 -16.13 6.47 8.80
CA THR A 158 -15.83 7.60 9.67
C THR A 158 -14.69 8.39 9.04
N THR A 159 -14.88 9.70 8.87
CA THR A 159 -13.89 10.56 8.19
C THR A 159 -13.58 11.80 9.01
N SER A 160 -12.29 12.13 9.12
CA SER A 160 -11.82 13.36 9.76
C SER A 160 -10.74 13.99 8.86
N LYS A 161 -10.92 15.27 8.50
CA LYS A 161 -10.04 15.98 7.56
C LYS A 161 -9.18 16.99 8.31
N LYS A 162 -8.00 17.30 7.78
CA LYS A 162 -7.07 18.30 8.35
C LYS A 162 -6.79 18.08 9.84
N ILE A 163 -6.49 16.83 10.18
CA ILE A 163 -6.19 16.47 11.57
C ILE A 163 -4.82 17.05 11.94
N ASN A 164 -4.78 17.73 13.08
CA ASN A 164 -3.56 18.34 13.57
C ASN A 164 -2.93 17.47 14.66
N PHE A 165 -1.69 17.06 14.42
CA PHE A 165 -0.82 16.49 15.44
C PHE A 165 0.20 17.56 15.84
N SER A 166 -0.12 18.33 16.87
CA SER A 166 0.79 19.34 17.42
C SER A 166 1.25 18.94 18.80
N SER A 167 2.57 18.96 19.04
CA SER A 167 3.12 18.95 20.38
C SER A 167 3.47 20.38 20.78
N PRO A 168 3.32 20.78 22.06
CA PRO A 168 3.97 21.97 22.57
C PRO A 168 5.48 21.87 22.30
N ILE A 169 6.09 22.97 21.90
CA ILE A 169 7.54 23.10 21.89
C ILE A 169 7.97 23.16 23.37
N ARG A 170 8.84 22.24 23.80
CA ARG A 170 9.49 22.27 25.10
C ARG A 170 10.88 22.84 24.96
#